data_AF-A0A3G8YHK9-F1
#
_entry.id   AF-A0A3G8YHK9-F1
#
_cell.length_a   1.000
_cell.length_b   1.000
_cell.length_c   1.000
_cell.angle_alpha   90.00
_cell.angle_beta   90.00
_cell.angle_gamma   90.00
#
_symmetry.space_group_name_H-M   'P 1'
#
loop_
_entity.id
_entity.type
_entity.pdbx_description
1 polymer ?
#
loop_
_entity_poly.entity_id
_entity_poly.type
_entity_poly.pdbx_seq_one_letter_code
_entity_poly.pdbx_strand_id
1 'polypeptide(L)'
;MNKPSTLEEMKQTAKKLDETALNIANFKSISCPKYYSDLIEKNDIIHCFVSSLEPEALIPLLSQELEKFANVDMGWRMDVGIWTTFRSTKDNGQKFSFSLTASGMTKKTREDPQLKNYKTIARCFISYDDNK
;
A
#
# COMPACT_ATOMS: atom_id res chain seq x y z
N MET A 1 -25.21 -2.46 -14.86
CA MET A 1 -25.39 -1.25 -14.02
C MET A 1 -24.48 -1.40 -12.82
N ASN A 2 -23.31 -0.77 -12.85
CA ASN A 2 -22.34 -0.84 -11.74
C ASN A 2 -22.97 -0.16 -10.53
N LYS A 3 -23.08 -0.88 -9.40
CA LYS A 3 -23.65 -0.32 -8.18
C LYS A 3 -22.70 0.74 -7.62
N PRO A 4 -23.18 1.94 -7.28
CA PRO A 4 -22.38 2.99 -6.63
C PRO A 4 -21.72 2.58 -5.30
N SER A 5 -22.14 1.47 -4.68
CA SER A 5 -21.66 1.03 -3.36
C SER A 5 -20.19 0.60 -3.37
N THR A 6 -19.72 -0.12 -4.39
CA THR A 6 -18.35 -0.65 -4.43
C THR A 6 -17.30 0.45 -4.58
N LEU A 7 -17.59 1.48 -5.38
CA LEU A 7 -16.68 2.62 -5.54
C LEU A 7 -16.56 3.46 -4.26
N GLU A 8 -17.66 3.69 -3.54
CA GLU A 8 -17.62 4.42 -2.27
C GLU A 8 -16.90 3.60 -1.18
N GLU A 9 -17.09 2.29 -1.14
CA GLU A 9 -16.37 1.36 -0.26
C GLU A 9 -14.86 1.36 -0.52
N MET A 10 -14.45 1.39 -1.78
CA MET A 10 -13.04 1.53 -2.16
C MET A 10 -12.45 2.86 -1.70
N LYS A 11 -13.15 3.98 -1.92
CA LYS A 11 -12.69 5.31 -1.48
C LYS A 11 -12.53 5.38 0.03
N GLN A 12 -13.47 4.80 0.78
CA GLN A 12 -13.37 4.73 2.23
C GLN A 12 -12.18 3.89 2.69
N THR A 13 -11.94 2.76 2.03
CA THR A 13 -10.77 1.91 2.31
C THR A 13 -9.46 2.63 2.00
N ALA A 14 -9.39 3.32 0.84
CA ALA A 14 -8.23 4.13 0.47
C ALA A 14 -7.94 5.20 1.52
N LYS A 15 -8.97 5.92 1.96
CA LYS A 15 -8.82 6.94 3.01
C LYS A 15 -8.28 6.36 4.31
N LYS A 16 -8.78 5.20 4.76
CA LYS A 16 -8.28 4.52 5.97
C LYS A 16 -6.82 4.09 5.81
N LEU A 17 -6.43 3.60 4.64
CA LEU A 17 -5.05 3.21 4.34
C LEU A 17 -4.10 4.43 4.34
N ASP A 18 -4.56 5.55 3.79
CA ASP A 18 -3.81 6.82 3.82
C ASP A 18 -3.60 7.30 5.25
N GLU A 19 -4.69 7.37 6.03
CA GLU A 19 -4.62 7.77 7.45
C GLU A 19 -3.69 6.83 8.23
N THR A 20 -3.78 5.53 7.99
CA THR A 20 -2.89 4.53 8.61
C THR A 20 -1.44 4.77 8.26
N ALA A 21 -1.12 4.91 6.97
CA ALA A 21 0.25 5.13 6.52
C ALA A 21 0.79 6.46 7.10
N LEU A 22 0.04 7.55 6.99
CA LEU A 22 0.47 8.87 7.46
C LEU A 22 0.67 8.96 8.99
N ASN A 23 -0.08 8.17 9.76
CA ASN A 23 0.05 8.13 11.23
C ASN A 23 1.24 7.28 11.71
N ILE A 24 1.87 6.51 10.82
CA ILE A 24 3.04 5.70 11.18
C ILE A 24 4.31 6.52 11.10
N ALA A 25 5.16 6.35 12.10
CA ALA A 25 6.41 7.10 12.26
C ALA A 25 7.23 7.09 10.95
N ASN A 26 7.33 8.26 10.33
CA ASN A 26 8.15 8.58 9.14
C ASN A 26 7.58 8.28 7.76
N PHE A 27 6.32 7.84 7.63
CA PHE A 27 5.73 7.81 6.30
C PHE A 27 5.39 9.21 5.79
N LYS A 28 5.67 9.44 4.50
CA LYS A 28 5.29 10.65 3.76
C LYS A 28 4.64 10.25 2.46
N SER A 29 3.52 10.89 2.12
CA SER A 29 2.87 10.70 0.82
C SER A 29 3.73 11.28 -0.30
N ILE A 30 3.81 10.55 -1.42
CA ILE A 30 4.45 11.00 -2.66
C ILE A 30 3.55 10.67 -3.85
N SER A 31 3.79 11.34 -4.98
CA SER A 31 3.22 10.89 -6.24
C SER A 31 3.85 9.55 -6.64
N CYS A 32 3.03 8.57 -7.01
CA CYS A 32 3.55 7.28 -7.45
C CYS A 32 4.41 7.43 -8.72
N PRO A 33 5.68 6.99 -8.71
CA PRO A 33 6.50 7.02 -9.91
C PRO A 33 5.86 6.20 -11.04
N LYS A 34 5.90 6.72 -12.28
CA LYS A 34 5.18 6.15 -13.44
C LYS A 34 5.45 4.66 -13.68
N TYR A 35 6.67 4.23 -13.41
CA TYR A 35 7.09 2.85 -13.60
C TYR A 35 6.56 1.86 -12.57
N TYR A 36 5.88 2.36 -11.53
CA TYR A 36 5.05 1.55 -10.65
C TYR A 36 3.58 1.55 -11.07
N SER A 37 3.11 2.60 -11.77
CA SER A 37 1.74 2.68 -12.30
C SER A 37 1.54 1.92 -13.61
N ASP A 38 2.60 1.70 -14.40
CA ASP A 38 2.52 0.97 -15.67
C ASP A 38 2.21 -0.54 -15.51
N LEU A 39 2.19 -1.05 -14.26
CA LEU A 39 1.89 -2.45 -13.93
C LEU A 39 0.42 -2.67 -13.50
N ILE A 40 -0.40 -1.62 -13.45
CA ILE A 40 -1.75 -1.67 -12.86
C ILE A 40 -2.74 -1.08 -13.86
N GLU A 41 -3.78 -1.84 -14.22
CA GLU A 41 -4.86 -1.36 -15.07
C GLU A 41 -5.65 -0.24 -14.35
N LYS A 42 -5.31 1.00 -14.69
CA LYS A 42 -6.00 2.31 -14.57
C LYS A 42 -7.01 2.67 -13.46
N ASN A 43 -7.61 1.77 -12.67
CA ASN A 43 -8.67 2.12 -11.70
C ASN A 43 -8.48 1.58 -10.26
N ASP A 44 -7.46 0.77 -9.99
CA ASP A 44 -7.13 0.35 -8.62
C ASP A 44 -6.27 1.42 -7.95
N ILE A 45 -6.84 2.25 -7.06
CA ILE A 45 -6.18 3.45 -6.49
C ILE A 45 -4.81 3.13 -5.87
N ILE A 46 -3.78 3.89 -6.31
CA ILE A 46 -2.34 3.65 -6.11
C ILE A 46 -1.76 4.83 -5.32
N HIS A 47 -1.76 4.75 -4.00
CA HIS A 47 -1.05 5.73 -3.17
C HIS A 47 0.31 5.19 -2.76
N CYS A 48 1.33 6.03 -2.93
CA CYS A 48 2.71 5.70 -2.61
C CYS A 48 3.19 6.53 -1.43
N PHE A 49 3.93 5.88 -0.54
CA PHE A 49 4.55 6.54 0.60
C PHE A 49 6.03 6.20 0.66
N VAL A 50 6.80 7.06 1.30
CA VAL A 50 8.21 6.83 1.57
C VAL A 50 8.51 6.97 3.05
N SER A 51 9.49 6.21 3.53
CA SER A 51 9.94 6.27 4.92
C SER A 51 11.45 6.16 5.02
N SER A 52 12.03 6.83 6.03
CA SER A 52 13.44 6.71 6.40
C SER A 52 13.75 5.43 7.19
N LEU A 53 12.72 4.66 7.55
CA LEU A 53 12.84 3.37 8.21
C LEU A 53 12.90 2.24 7.17
N GLU A 54 13.59 1.16 7.52
CA GLU A 54 13.60 -0.08 6.73
C GLU A 54 12.23 -0.78 6.80
N PRO A 55 11.87 -1.63 5.82
CA PRO A 55 10.59 -2.34 5.82
C PRO A 55 10.33 -3.11 7.11
N GLU A 56 11.34 -3.78 7.65
CA GLU A 56 11.25 -4.63 8.84
C GLU A 56 10.86 -3.85 10.09
N ALA A 57 11.29 -2.58 10.20
CA ALA A 57 10.92 -1.70 11.29
C ALA A 57 9.48 -1.18 11.17
N LEU A 58 8.96 -1.10 9.94
CA LEU A 58 7.61 -0.60 9.64
C LEU A 58 6.53 -1.68 9.77
N ILE A 59 6.87 -2.94 9.45
CA ILE A 59 5.95 -4.09 9.51
C ILE A 59 5.18 -4.19 10.84
N PRO A 60 5.80 -4.16 12.03
CA PRO A 60 5.05 -4.26 13.28
C PRO A 60 4.12 -3.07 13.51
N LEU A 61 4.56 -1.85 13.16
CA LEU A 61 3.76 -0.62 13.28
C LEU A 61 2.54 -0.66 12.35
N LEU A 62 2.76 -1.02 11.08
CA LEU A 62 1.69 -1.20 10.10
C LEU A 62 0.73 -2.30 10.53
N SER A 63 1.23 -3.42 11.03
CA SER A 63 0.37 -4.53 11.46
C SER A 63 -0.57 -4.10 12.58
N GLN A 64 -0.03 -3.40 13.59
CA GLN A 64 -0.82 -2.86 14.69
C GLN A 64 -1.93 -1.91 14.22
N GLU A 65 -1.63 -1.00 13.29
CA GLU A 65 -2.63 -0.04 12.79
C GLU A 65 -3.66 -0.71 11.86
N LEU A 66 -3.21 -1.56 10.94
CA LEU A 66 -4.08 -2.26 10.00
C LEU A 66 -5.05 -3.22 10.70
N GLU A 67 -4.62 -3.89 11.77
CA GLU A 67 -5.46 -4.81 12.56
C GLU A 67 -6.64 -4.10 13.25
N LYS A 68 -6.60 -2.77 13.41
CA LYS A 68 -7.72 -2.01 13.96
C LYS A 68 -8.96 -2.09 13.06
N PHE A 69 -8.78 -2.15 11.73
CA PHE A 69 -9.90 -2.08 10.77
C PHE A 69 -9.92 -3.20 9.73
N ALA A 70 -8.91 -4.07 9.68
CA ALA A 70 -8.81 -5.15 8.70
C ALA A 70 -8.45 -6.49 9.34
N ASN A 71 -8.92 -7.57 8.72
CA ASN A 71 -8.51 -8.94 9.00
C ASN A 71 -7.32 -9.32 8.11
N VAL A 72 -6.47 -10.23 8.60
CA VAL A 72 -5.33 -10.75 7.85
C VAL A 72 -5.80 -11.92 6.99
N ASP A 73 -5.75 -11.77 5.68
CA ASP A 73 -5.97 -12.89 4.74
C ASP A 73 -4.63 -13.59 4.48
N MET A 74 -3.56 -12.80 4.27
CA MET A 74 -2.18 -13.26 4.24
C MET A 74 -1.27 -12.25 4.95
N GLY A 75 -0.52 -12.74 5.94
CA GLY A 75 0.48 -11.94 6.65
C GLY A 75 1.61 -11.46 5.75
N TRP A 76 2.54 -10.69 6.33
CA TRP A 76 3.71 -10.21 5.61
C TRP A 76 4.55 -11.36 5.07
N ARG A 77 4.77 -11.37 3.75
CA ARG A 77 5.72 -12.25 3.06
C ARG A 77 6.70 -11.42 2.24
N MET A 78 7.96 -11.81 2.28
CA MET A 78 9.01 -11.24 1.43
C MET A 78 9.14 -12.08 0.16
N ASP A 79 8.96 -11.45 -0.99
CA ASP A 79 9.26 -12.06 -2.29
C ASP A 79 9.96 -11.03 -3.19
N VAL A 80 11.06 -11.44 -3.83
CA VAL A 80 11.93 -10.60 -4.66
C VAL A 80 12.26 -9.25 -3.97
N GLY A 81 12.48 -9.29 -2.65
CA GLY A 81 12.79 -8.14 -1.79
C GLY A 81 11.64 -7.13 -1.58
N ILE A 82 10.41 -7.54 -1.88
CA ILE A 82 9.19 -6.80 -1.57
C ILE A 82 8.47 -7.53 -0.44
N TRP A 83 8.23 -6.85 0.67
CA TRP A 83 7.35 -7.33 1.73
C TRP A 83 5.91 -6.99 1.38
N THR A 84 4.99 -7.95 1.40
CA THR A 84 3.58 -7.73 1.06
C THR A 84 2.65 -8.45 2.02
N THR A 85 1.53 -7.82 2.38
CA THR A 85 0.41 -8.42 3.12
C THR A 85 -0.89 -8.22 2.33
N PHE A 86 -1.80 -9.19 2.43
CA PHE A 86 -3.15 -9.13 1.85
C PHE A 86 -4.18 -9.19 2.97
N ARG A 87 -5.19 -8.35 2.88
CA ARG A 87 -6.13 -8.10 3.97
C ARG A 87 -7.51 -7.81 3.42
N SER A 88 -8.50 -8.04 4.27
CA SER A 88 -9.90 -7.71 4.02
C SER A 88 -10.39 -6.76 5.12
N THR A 89 -11.04 -5.66 4.76
CA THR A 89 -11.60 -4.73 5.75
C THR A 89 -12.72 -5.42 6.55
N LYS A 90 -12.85 -5.06 7.83
CA LYS A 90 -13.83 -5.68 8.74
C LYS A 90 -15.27 -5.23 8.49
N ASP A 91 -15.47 -4.08 7.85
CA ASP A 91 -16.77 -3.44 7.64
C ASP A 91 -17.53 -4.00 6.43
N ASN A 92 -16.85 -4.15 5.29
CA ASN A 92 -17.46 -4.55 4.03
C ASN A 92 -16.70 -5.68 3.31
N GLY A 93 -15.59 -6.18 3.88
CA GLY A 93 -14.80 -7.24 3.27
C GLY A 93 -14.01 -6.80 2.04
N GLN A 94 -13.85 -5.48 1.82
CA GLN A 94 -13.03 -4.94 0.74
C GLN A 94 -11.60 -5.45 0.88
N LYS A 95 -11.12 -6.12 -0.16
CA LYS A 95 -9.77 -6.67 -0.20
C LYS A 95 -8.77 -5.59 -0.63
N PHE A 96 -7.62 -5.60 0.02
CA PHE A 96 -6.50 -4.73 -0.30
C PHE A 96 -5.18 -5.42 0.00
N SER A 97 -4.10 -4.90 -0.58
CA SER A 97 -2.74 -5.27 -0.24
C SER A 97 -1.91 -4.03 0.11
N PHE A 98 -0.94 -4.24 0.98
CA PHE A 98 0.05 -3.23 1.34
C PHE A 98 1.43 -3.85 1.09
N SER A 99 2.25 -3.17 0.30
CA SER A 99 3.61 -3.61 -0.02
C SER A 99 4.64 -2.60 0.43
N LEU A 100 5.81 -3.09 0.87
CA LEU A 100 6.98 -2.33 1.24
C LEU A 100 8.17 -2.81 0.40
N THR A 101 8.89 -1.88 -0.19
CA THR A 101 10.08 -2.15 -1.00
C THR A 101 11.24 -1.33 -0.46
N ALA A 102 12.39 -1.95 -0.20
CA ALA A 102 13.59 -1.20 0.16
C ALA A 102 14.03 -0.30 -1.01
N SER A 103 14.17 1.01 -0.79
CA SER A 103 14.71 1.92 -1.80
C SER A 103 16.20 1.65 -1.94
N GLY A 104 16.58 1.05 -3.07
CA GLY A 104 17.90 0.43 -3.19
C GLY A 104 17.92 -0.77 -4.11
N MET A 105 16.82 -1.52 -4.14
CA MET A 105 16.73 -2.79 -4.84
C MET A 105 17.01 -2.70 -6.34
N THR A 106 16.62 -1.59 -6.97
CA THR A 106 16.79 -1.40 -8.41
C THR A 106 17.63 -0.16 -8.67
N LYS A 107 18.35 -0.13 -9.79
CA LYS A 107 19.04 1.10 -10.25
C LYS A 107 18.05 2.27 -10.34
N LYS A 108 16.85 2.00 -10.85
CA LYS A 108 15.78 3.00 -11.03
C LYS A 108 15.35 3.65 -9.72
N THR A 109 15.15 2.88 -8.66
CA THR A 109 14.77 3.42 -7.33
C THR A 109 15.90 4.15 -6.63
N ARG A 110 17.14 3.71 -6.82
CA ARG A 110 18.34 4.37 -6.27
C ARG A 110 18.58 5.76 -6.86
N GLU A 111 18.31 5.92 -8.15
CA GLU A 111 18.59 7.16 -8.88
C GLU A 111 17.39 8.12 -8.87
N ASP A 112 16.21 7.66 -8.45
CA ASP A 112 15.00 8.49 -8.39
C ASP A 112 15.12 9.59 -7.33
N PRO A 113 15.09 10.89 -7.70
CA PRO A 113 15.23 11.99 -6.76
C PRO A 113 14.20 12.01 -5.63
N GLN A 114 13.02 11.43 -5.85
CA GLN A 114 11.95 11.36 -4.85
C GLN A 114 12.16 10.24 -3.84
N LEU A 115 12.97 9.23 -4.18
CA LEU A 115 13.10 7.98 -3.41
C LEU A 115 14.51 7.79 -2.82
N LYS A 116 15.54 8.33 -3.47
CA LYS A 116 16.96 8.08 -3.14
C LYS A 116 17.39 8.42 -1.71
N ASN A 117 16.63 9.29 -1.03
CA ASN A 117 16.91 9.72 0.34
C ASN A 117 16.07 8.97 1.39
N TYR A 118 15.26 8.02 0.95
CA TYR A 118 14.42 7.19 1.81
C TYR A 118 14.95 5.77 1.80
N LYS A 119 14.41 4.95 2.70
CA LYS A 119 14.78 3.54 2.88
C LYS A 119 13.69 2.57 2.47
N THR A 120 12.44 3.01 2.54
CA THR A 120 11.28 2.21 2.15
C THR A 120 10.36 3.00 1.23
N ILE A 121 9.81 2.30 0.25
CA ILE A 121 8.70 2.72 -0.60
C ILE A 121 7.52 1.81 -0.27
N ALA A 122 6.43 2.38 0.20
CA ALA A 122 5.16 1.71 0.42
C ALA A 122 4.20 1.94 -0.73
N ARG A 123 3.41 0.92 -1.07
CA ARG A 123 2.34 1.01 -2.06
C ARG A 123 1.10 0.27 -1.55
N CYS A 124 -0.04 0.91 -1.66
CA CYS A 124 -1.35 0.34 -1.37
C CYS A 124 -2.03 -0.07 -2.67
N PHE A 125 -2.72 -1.21 -2.66
CA PHE A 125 -3.56 -1.68 -3.75
C PHE A 125 -4.90 -2.11 -3.18
N ILE A 126 -6.00 -1.73 -3.82
CA ILE A 126 -7.35 -2.14 -3.42
C ILE A 126 -7.92 -2.87 -4.61
N SER A 127 -8.27 -4.14 -4.45
CA SER A 127 -8.81 -4.92 -5.57
C SER A 127 -10.22 -4.45 -5.90
N TYR A 128 -10.44 -4.01 -7.13
CA TYR A 128 -11.78 -3.81 -7.65
C TYR A 128 -12.30 -5.10 -8.28
N ASP A 129 -13.30 -5.73 -7.65
CA ASP A 129 -13.95 -6.92 -8.21
C ASP A 129 -15.25 -6.48 -8.91
N ASP A 130 -15.18 -6.25 -10.21
CA ASP A 130 -16.34 -5.89 -11.06
C ASP A 130 -17.32 -7.07 -11.26
N ASN A 131 -16.96 -8.29 -10.81
CA ASN A 131 -17.68 -9.53 -11.13
C ASN A 131 -18.63 -10.04 -10.03
N LYS A 132 -19.16 -9.17 -9.16
CA LYS A 132 -20.23 -9.52 -8.20
C LYS A 132 -21.59 -8.92 -8.53
#